data_AF-A0A117UTD8-F1
#
_entry.id   AF-A0A117UTD8-F1
#
_cell.length_a   1.000
_cell.length_b   1.000
_cell.length_c   1.000
_cell.angle_alpha   90.00
_cell.angle_beta   90.00
_cell.angle_gamma   90.00
#
_symmetry.space_group_name_H-M   'P 1'
#
loop_
_entity.id
_entity.type
_entity.pdbx_description
1 polymer ?
#
loop_
_entity_poly.entity_id
_entity_poly.type
_entity_poly.pdbx_seq_one_letter_code
_entity_poly.pdbx_strand_id
1 'polypeptide(L)'
;MQALIAIFAIFIISALGLLALIWYWLRQRALREPKPRKARQAKRRKAAGDAAEAAPEPELPPQKVGRSRLISAASLAEAEAANALPAADDHAAEALDAPEPEAPLPAPPLPAPIVAAARQAIVLRQHFPPHRAPAGGSSARSWFGGSPVLPGAAEWPINPATGKPLHFLLQLDLADVPPEAGLGLLPTEGALAVFLDLDWGPGEAFRVFHAVGYAGTAWHALDVPEGLAMAYGDEAALVWPWALTPANGTQVLPRWPFAPRPIAVPESEAPGWPHRAETARALLEVQGPDPIAPALGPEDFQGADGQGFEPAWYGYPQDWLSVQIAAAALVHEADRAQRTVLHDPYPGLDEAERAAQLKTVREEAQAWFDHALNNPALAPLGPPVRKAFWDWLSTHRALAERVMPEAVEAAIETTLHASPAEAAKLPDEITARVAWRHALAISTPEGVIAPPPARLLAPASGEADLAATHLLLLELPDNPALGHHFGGGALQWWITPDDLADRRFDAVMMTRT
;
A
#
# COMPACT_ATOMS: atom_id res chain seq x y z
N MET A 1 -4.11 22.44 -45.43
CA MET A 1 -3.77 23.79 -44.90
C MET A 1 -4.95 24.44 -44.17
N GLN A 2 -6.16 24.52 -44.75
CA GLN A 2 -7.33 25.11 -44.08
C GLN A 2 -7.77 24.35 -42.80
N ALA A 3 -7.70 23.02 -42.79
CA ALA A 3 -7.99 22.22 -41.59
C ALA A 3 -7.00 22.47 -40.43
N LEU A 4 -5.72 22.71 -40.75
CA LEU A 4 -4.69 23.01 -39.74
C LEU A 4 -4.93 24.39 -39.09
N ILE A 5 -5.41 25.35 -39.87
CA ILE A 5 -5.76 26.70 -39.38
C ILE A 5 -6.98 26.64 -38.45
N ALA A 6 -7.98 25.81 -38.75
CA ALA A 6 -9.15 25.64 -37.90
C ALA A 6 -8.79 25.01 -36.54
N ILE A 7 -7.93 23.99 -36.54
CA ILE A 7 -7.45 23.35 -35.30
C ILE A 7 -6.66 24.35 -34.46
N PHE A 8 -5.76 25.11 -35.08
CA PHE A 8 -4.96 26.12 -34.35
C PHE A 8 -5.82 27.23 -33.75
N ALA A 9 -6.89 27.65 -34.43
CA ALA A 9 -7.83 28.65 -33.92
C ALA A 9 -8.60 28.15 -32.68
N ILE A 10 -8.99 26.87 -32.65
CA ILE A 10 -9.67 26.26 -31.51
C ILE A 10 -8.73 26.20 -30.29
N PHE A 11 -7.46 25.84 -30.48
CA PHE A 11 -6.47 25.82 -29.40
C PHE A 11 -6.23 27.21 -28.80
N ILE A 12 -6.16 28.25 -29.63
CA ILE A 12 -5.98 29.63 -29.15
C ILE A 12 -7.19 30.09 -28.34
N ILE A 13 -8.43 29.81 -28.78
CA ILE A 13 -9.64 30.19 -28.06
C ILE A 13 -9.71 29.48 -26.70
N SER A 14 -9.39 28.19 -26.65
CA SER A 14 -9.34 27.42 -25.40
C SER A 14 -8.27 27.92 -24.44
N ALA A 15 -7.07 28.25 -24.94
CA ALA A 15 -5.99 28.80 -24.13
C ALA A 15 -6.34 30.18 -23.54
N LEU A 16 -6.98 31.05 -24.32
CA LEU A 16 -7.46 32.35 -23.84
C LEU A 16 -8.58 32.22 -22.80
N GLY A 17 -9.48 31.24 -22.97
CA GLY A 17 -10.51 30.91 -21.98
C GLY A 17 -9.92 30.48 -20.64
N LEU A 18 -8.91 29.60 -20.67
CA LEU A 18 -8.21 29.14 -19.46
C LEU A 18 -7.48 30.30 -18.75
N LEU A 19 -6.80 31.16 -19.50
CA LEU A 19 -6.12 32.34 -18.96
C LEU A 19 -7.09 33.33 -18.30
N ALA A 20 -8.26 33.56 -18.90
CA ALA A 20 -9.30 34.41 -18.32
C ALA A 20 -9.85 33.82 -17.00
N LEU A 21 -9.96 32.50 -16.91
CA LEU A 21 -10.44 31.79 -15.72
C LEU A 21 -9.42 31.85 -14.57
N ILE A 22 -8.13 31.68 -14.89
CA ILE A 22 -7.02 31.85 -13.94
C ILE A 22 -6.98 33.30 -13.43
N TRP A 23 -7.10 34.28 -14.31
CA TRP A 23 -7.12 35.69 -13.93
C TRP A 23 -8.32 36.03 -13.03
N TYR A 24 -9.50 35.52 -13.35
CA TYR A 24 -10.69 35.68 -12.52
C TYR A 24 -10.51 35.09 -11.12
N TRP A 25 -9.90 33.90 -11.03
CA TRP A 25 -9.63 33.25 -9.75
C TRP A 25 -8.61 34.02 -8.89
N LEU A 26 -7.53 34.51 -9.49
CA LEU A 26 -6.53 35.34 -8.81
C LEU A 26 -7.13 36.65 -8.31
N ARG A 27 -8.01 37.28 -9.10
CA ARG A 27 -8.74 38.49 -8.70
C ARG A 27 -9.68 38.24 -7.53
N GLN A 28 -10.41 37.13 -7.52
CA GLN A 28 -11.27 36.70 -6.41
C GLN A 28 -10.45 36.45 -5.12
N ARG A 29 -9.23 35.92 -5.25
CA ARG A 29 -8.34 35.69 -4.11
C ARG A 29 -7.80 37.01 -3.53
N ALA A 30 -7.47 37.98 -4.37
CA ALA A 30 -6.98 39.29 -3.94
C ALA A 30 -8.05 40.13 -3.20
N LEU A 31 -9.34 39.91 -3.51
CA LEU A 31 -10.46 40.59 -2.87
C LEU A 31 -10.87 39.99 -1.51
N ARG A 32 -10.29 38.85 -1.11
CA ARG A 32 -10.54 38.29 0.22
C ARG A 32 -9.60 38.93 1.23
N GLU A 33 -10.10 39.92 1.95
CA GLU A 33 -9.36 40.58 3.03
C GLU A 33 -8.87 39.55 4.08
N PRO A 34 -7.63 39.70 4.58
CA PRO A 34 -7.09 38.81 5.59
C PRO A 34 -7.87 38.99 6.90
N LYS A 35 -8.44 37.89 7.42
CA LYS A 35 -9.15 37.90 8.72
C LYS A 35 -8.21 38.39 9.82
N PRO A 36 -8.66 39.31 10.70
CA PRO A 36 -7.85 39.82 11.79
C PRO A 36 -7.55 38.70 12.79
N ARG A 37 -6.25 38.47 13.05
CA ARG A 37 -5.75 37.58 14.11
C ARG A 37 -6.21 38.13 15.47
N LYS A 38 -7.09 37.39 16.17
CA LYS A 38 -7.48 37.72 17.54
C LYS A 38 -6.26 37.59 18.46
N ALA A 39 -5.87 38.70 19.08
CA ALA A 39 -4.82 38.75 20.10
C ALA A 39 -5.27 37.99 21.36
N ARG A 40 -4.43 37.05 21.81
CA ARG A 40 -4.57 36.34 23.10
C ARG A 40 -4.35 37.35 24.24
N GLN A 41 -5.40 37.69 24.98
CA GLN A 41 -5.28 38.45 26.22
C GLN A 41 -5.35 37.51 27.43
N ALA A 42 -4.31 37.56 28.25
CA ALA A 42 -4.21 36.93 29.55
C ALA A 42 -4.82 37.81 30.65
N LYS A 43 -5.60 37.24 31.57
CA LYS A 43 -5.94 37.79 32.91
C LYS A 43 -6.63 36.68 33.74
N ARG A 44 -6.06 36.11 34.81
CA ARG A 44 -5.69 36.60 36.16
C ARG A 44 -6.92 36.87 37.07
N ARG A 45 -7.04 36.02 38.10
CA ARG A 45 -8.01 35.99 39.23
C ARG A 45 -8.18 37.32 39.99
N LYS A 46 -9.40 37.65 40.46
CA LYS A 46 -9.78 37.87 41.90
C LYS A 46 -11.31 38.10 42.06
N ALA A 47 -11.82 37.74 43.24
CA ALA A 47 -13.21 37.57 43.68
C ALA A 47 -14.02 38.85 44.00
N ALA A 48 -15.37 38.76 43.95
CA ALA A 48 -16.34 38.99 45.05
C ALA A 48 -17.77 39.33 44.55
N GLY A 49 -18.80 38.77 45.22
CA GLY A 49 -20.05 39.49 45.55
C GLY A 49 -21.31 39.29 44.69
N ASP A 50 -22.27 38.54 45.25
CA ASP A 50 -23.74 38.70 45.34
C ASP A 50 -24.70 38.87 44.13
N ALA A 51 -25.79 38.06 44.26
CA ALA A 51 -27.21 38.29 43.99
C ALA A 51 -27.80 38.21 42.56
N ALA A 52 -28.64 37.17 42.42
CA ALA A 52 -29.98 37.10 41.81
C ALA A 52 -30.22 37.28 40.30
N GLU A 53 -31.13 36.42 39.82
CA GLU A 53 -32.15 36.60 38.77
C GLU A 53 -32.00 35.73 37.49
N ALA A 54 -33.15 35.32 36.97
CA ALA A 54 -33.39 34.13 36.17
C ALA A 54 -33.45 34.37 34.64
N ALA A 55 -32.98 33.36 33.89
CA ALA A 55 -33.26 32.99 32.48
C ALA A 55 -32.90 33.99 31.35
N PRO A 56 -32.79 33.57 30.05
CA PRO A 56 -32.81 32.22 29.46
C PRO A 56 -31.54 31.88 28.61
N GLU A 57 -31.51 30.66 28.08
CA GLU A 57 -30.49 30.09 27.17
C GLU A 57 -30.08 31.02 26.00
N PRO A 58 -28.79 31.07 25.63
CA PRO A 58 -28.37 31.55 24.33
C PRO A 58 -28.27 30.40 23.32
N GLU A 59 -29.08 30.50 22.25
CA GLU A 59 -28.93 29.74 21.01
C GLU A 59 -27.49 29.77 20.48
N LEU A 60 -26.93 28.59 20.22
CA LEU A 60 -25.65 28.41 19.54
C LEU A 60 -25.78 28.80 18.06
N PRO A 61 -24.86 29.60 17.49
CA PRO A 61 -24.85 29.86 16.06
C PRO A 61 -24.36 28.63 15.27
N PRO A 62 -24.82 28.46 14.02
CA PRO A 62 -24.54 27.26 13.23
C PRO A 62 -23.04 27.17 12.91
N GLN A 63 -22.42 26.05 13.31
CA GLN A 63 -21.06 25.70 12.89
C GLN A 63 -21.04 25.49 11.38
N LYS A 64 -20.22 26.28 10.70
CA LYS A 64 -19.94 26.15 9.27
C LYS A 64 -19.13 24.88 9.04
N VAL A 65 -19.79 23.87 8.49
CA VAL A 65 -19.18 22.67 7.90
C VAL A 65 -18.25 23.12 6.77
N GLY A 66 -16.95 22.90 6.96
CA GLY A 66 -15.96 22.99 5.90
C GLY A 66 -16.20 21.83 4.95
N ARG A 67 -16.78 22.12 3.78
CA ARG A 67 -16.92 21.18 2.67
C ARG A 67 -15.53 20.72 2.22
N SER A 68 -15.12 19.54 2.66
CA SER A 68 -14.17 18.74 1.90
C SER A 68 -14.85 18.33 0.60
N ARG A 69 -14.20 18.61 -0.53
CA ARG A 69 -14.72 18.29 -1.87
C ARG A 69 -14.57 16.79 -2.09
N LEU A 70 -15.57 16.04 -1.66
CA LEU A 70 -15.81 14.70 -2.18
C LEU A 70 -16.32 14.82 -3.61
N ILE A 71 -15.66 14.09 -4.50
CA ILE A 71 -16.14 13.80 -5.85
C ILE A 71 -17.54 13.19 -5.68
N SER A 72 -18.57 13.85 -6.18
CA SER A 72 -19.95 13.41 -6.02
C SER A 72 -20.20 12.10 -6.77
N ALA A 73 -21.07 11.23 -6.26
CA ALA A 73 -21.55 10.05 -7.00
C ALA A 73 -22.14 10.41 -8.38
N ALA A 74 -22.60 11.67 -8.56
CA ALA A 74 -23.02 12.20 -9.86
C ALA A 74 -21.87 12.34 -10.88
N SER A 75 -20.64 12.63 -10.45
CA SER A 75 -19.47 12.72 -11.34
C SER A 75 -18.84 11.35 -11.65
N LEU A 76 -19.13 10.32 -10.84
CA LEU A 76 -18.79 8.93 -11.18
C LEU A 76 -19.76 8.39 -12.24
N ALA A 77 -21.05 8.71 -12.11
CA ALA A 77 -22.07 8.36 -13.11
C ALA A 77 -21.92 9.14 -14.44
N GLU A 78 -21.43 10.39 -14.41
CA GLU A 78 -21.10 11.16 -15.62
C GLU A 78 -19.86 10.60 -16.35
N ALA A 79 -18.89 10.03 -15.62
CA ALA A 79 -17.73 9.35 -16.21
C ALA A 79 -18.07 7.99 -16.81
N GLU A 80 -19.03 7.25 -16.22
CA GLU A 80 -19.56 6.01 -16.80
C GLU A 80 -20.48 6.27 -18.00
N ALA A 81 -21.25 7.36 -18.00
CA ALA A 81 -22.08 7.76 -19.14
C ALA A 81 -21.26 8.27 -20.34
N ALA A 82 -20.04 8.78 -20.12
CA ALA A 82 -19.13 9.20 -21.19
C ALA A 82 -18.45 8.02 -21.91
N ASN A 83 -18.51 6.80 -21.35
CA ASN A 83 -17.95 5.56 -21.92
C ASN A 83 -19.01 4.62 -22.52
N ALA A 84 -20.28 5.04 -22.55
CA ALA A 84 -21.29 4.32 -23.30
C ALA A 84 -21.08 4.57 -24.80
N LEU A 85 -20.47 3.59 -25.49
CA LEU A 85 -20.38 3.54 -26.95
C LEU A 85 -21.79 3.77 -27.55
N PRO A 86 -21.94 4.68 -28.53
CA PRO A 86 -23.20 4.78 -29.25
C PRO A 86 -23.47 3.44 -29.96
N ALA A 87 -24.72 2.97 -29.86
CA ALA A 87 -25.19 1.85 -30.65
C ALA A 87 -24.89 2.12 -32.13
N ALA A 88 -24.27 1.14 -32.78
CA ALA A 88 -23.98 1.21 -34.20
C ALA A 88 -25.29 1.32 -34.99
N ASP A 89 -25.56 2.51 -35.51
CA ASP A 89 -26.55 2.70 -36.56
C ASP A 89 -25.99 2.08 -37.85
N ASP A 90 -26.70 1.08 -38.35
CA ASP A 90 -26.50 0.46 -39.66
C ASP A 90 -26.73 1.50 -40.76
N HIS A 91 -25.67 2.22 -41.14
CA HIS A 91 -25.62 2.98 -42.37
C HIS A 91 -24.70 2.27 -43.36
N ALA A 92 -25.35 1.55 -44.30
CA ALA A 92 -24.73 1.07 -45.53
C ALA A 92 -24.15 2.25 -46.33
N ALA A 93 -22.83 2.41 -46.25
CA ALA A 93 -22.07 3.34 -47.08
C ALA A 93 -21.45 2.58 -48.26
N GLU A 94 -21.70 3.09 -49.45
CA GLU A 94 -21.15 2.63 -50.73
C GLU A 94 -19.62 2.53 -50.69
N ALA A 95 -19.11 1.37 -51.11
CA ALA A 95 -17.69 1.10 -51.25
C ALA A 95 -17.06 1.99 -52.33
N LEU A 96 -16.21 2.92 -51.91
CA LEU A 96 -15.18 3.50 -52.74
C LEU A 96 -13.88 2.74 -52.44
N ASP A 97 -13.28 2.14 -53.48
CA ASP A 97 -11.99 1.45 -53.47
C ASP A 97 -10.91 2.32 -52.83
N ALA A 98 -10.64 2.11 -51.54
CA ALA A 98 -9.43 2.54 -50.89
C ALA A 98 -8.36 1.46 -51.11
N PRO A 99 -7.13 1.82 -51.51
CA PRO A 99 -6.06 0.85 -51.68
C PRO A 99 -5.81 0.11 -50.36
N GLU A 100 -5.70 -1.21 -50.47
CA GLU A 100 -5.37 -2.16 -49.41
C GLU A 100 -4.21 -1.60 -48.55
N PRO A 101 -4.35 -1.51 -47.21
CA PRO A 101 -3.26 -1.10 -46.37
C PRO A 101 -2.11 -2.10 -46.51
N GLU A 102 -0.98 -1.59 -47.00
CA GLU A 102 0.27 -2.33 -47.17
C GLU A 102 0.59 -3.05 -45.86
N ALA A 103 0.76 -4.38 -45.94
CA ALA A 103 1.00 -5.21 -44.76
C ALA A 103 2.19 -4.65 -43.95
N PRO A 104 2.03 -4.42 -42.63
CA PRO A 104 3.09 -3.83 -41.83
C PRO A 104 4.34 -4.71 -41.92
N LEU A 105 5.48 -4.06 -42.16
CA LEU A 105 6.78 -4.73 -42.20
C LEU A 105 7.00 -5.53 -40.90
N PRO A 106 7.62 -6.73 -40.98
CA PRO A 106 7.88 -7.54 -39.80
C PRO A 106 8.74 -6.76 -38.80
N ALA A 107 8.30 -6.72 -37.54
CA ALA A 107 9.03 -6.05 -36.47
C ALA A 107 10.45 -6.63 -36.33
N PRO A 108 11.46 -5.81 -36.01
CA PRO A 108 12.81 -6.30 -35.79
C PRO A 108 12.82 -7.32 -34.64
N PRO A 109 13.70 -8.35 -34.69
CA PRO A 109 13.79 -9.34 -33.63
C PRO A 109 14.21 -8.68 -32.31
N LEU A 110 13.59 -9.12 -31.20
CA LEU A 110 13.92 -8.61 -29.87
C LEU A 110 15.35 -8.98 -29.47
N PRO A 111 16.04 -8.10 -28.70
CA PRO A 111 17.34 -8.41 -28.10
C PRO A 111 17.32 -9.71 -27.27
N ALA A 112 18.39 -10.50 -27.35
CA ALA A 112 18.48 -11.80 -26.70
C ALA A 112 18.19 -11.78 -25.18
N PRO A 113 18.67 -10.79 -24.39
CA PRO A 113 18.34 -10.72 -22.96
C PRO A 113 16.84 -10.51 -22.69
N ILE A 114 16.13 -9.77 -23.55
CA ILE A 114 14.69 -9.53 -23.43
C ILE A 114 13.93 -10.83 -23.68
N VAL A 115 14.31 -11.57 -24.73
CA VAL A 115 13.73 -12.90 -25.02
C VAL A 115 13.99 -13.88 -23.86
N ALA A 116 15.18 -13.83 -23.26
CA ALA A 116 15.51 -14.69 -22.12
C ALA A 116 14.70 -14.31 -20.87
N ALA A 117 14.57 -13.02 -20.55
CA ALA A 117 13.76 -12.53 -19.44
C ALA A 117 12.28 -12.90 -19.57
N ALA A 118 11.75 -13.01 -20.80
CA ALA A 118 10.38 -13.46 -21.03
C ALA A 118 10.10 -14.92 -20.63
N ARG A 119 11.15 -15.73 -20.40
CA ARG A 119 11.08 -17.17 -20.10
C ARG A 119 11.49 -17.54 -18.68
N GLN A 120 11.79 -16.55 -17.85
CA GLN A 120 12.15 -16.76 -16.45
C GLN A 120 11.61 -15.66 -15.55
N ALA A 121 11.75 -15.85 -14.25
CA ALA A 121 11.60 -14.78 -13.28
C ALA A 121 12.49 -15.07 -12.07
N ILE A 122 13.03 -14.01 -11.45
CA ILE A 122 13.59 -14.10 -10.10
C ILE A 122 12.51 -13.60 -9.13
N VAL A 123 11.81 -14.51 -8.46
CA VAL A 123 10.77 -14.14 -7.50
C VAL A 123 11.36 -13.90 -6.11
N LEU A 124 10.83 -12.91 -5.39
CA LEU A 124 11.29 -12.55 -4.04
C LEU A 124 10.44 -13.28 -3.00
N ARG A 125 10.87 -14.50 -2.63
CA ARG A 125 10.16 -15.32 -1.65
C ARG A 125 10.36 -14.76 -0.24
N GLN A 126 9.29 -14.30 0.39
CA GLN A 126 9.34 -13.80 1.76
C GLN A 126 9.64 -14.93 2.76
N HIS A 127 10.47 -14.64 3.76
CA HIS A 127 10.67 -15.54 4.90
C HIS A 127 9.55 -15.35 5.91
N PHE A 128 8.88 -16.42 6.29
CA PHE A 128 7.82 -16.40 7.29
C PHE A 128 8.05 -17.47 8.38
N PRO A 129 8.01 -17.12 9.67
CA PRO A 129 8.06 -15.75 10.21
C PRO A 129 9.39 -15.04 9.90
N PRO A 130 9.44 -13.70 9.90
CA PRO A 130 10.60 -12.94 9.42
C PRO A 130 11.83 -13.15 10.32
N HIS A 131 11.64 -13.32 11.63
CA HIS A 131 12.72 -13.59 12.59
C HIS A 131 13.32 -15.00 12.49
N ARG A 132 12.69 -15.92 11.73
CA ARG A 132 13.23 -17.26 11.46
C ARG A 132 14.04 -17.31 10.16
N ALA A 133 14.25 -16.17 9.49
CA ALA A 133 15.15 -16.09 8.36
C ALA A 133 16.55 -16.63 8.75
N PRO A 134 17.25 -17.37 7.87
CA PRO A 134 18.54 -17.99 8.21
C PRO A 134 19.53 -16.96 8.77
N ALA A 135 19.88 -17.13 10.05
CA ALA A 135 20.86 -16.29 10.72
C ALA A 135 22.27 -16.68 10.27
N GLY A 136 22.75 -16.06 9.19
CA GLY A 136 24.06 -16.31 8.61
C GLY A 136 23.98 -16.85 7.18
N GLY A 137 24.39 -16.02 6.23
CA GLY A 137 24.33 -16.25 4.79
C GLY A 137 24.10 -14.92 4.06
N SER A 138 24.30 -14.89 2.75
CA SER A 138 23.99 -13.73 1.90
C SER A 138 22.48 -13.36 1.99
N SER A 139 21.58 -14.34 2.09
CA SER A 139 20.12 -14.13 2.24
C SER A 139 19.69 -13.33 3.47
N ALA A 140 20.54 -13.22 4.49
CA ALA A 140 20.29 -12.33 5.63
C ALA A 140 20.36 -10.83 5.25
N ARG A 141 20.82 -10.52 4.04
CA ARG A 141 21.04 -9.17 3.49
C ARG A 141 20.04 -8.75 2.42
N SER A 142 19.02 -9.58 2.17
CA SER A 142 17.93 -9.29 1.23
C SER A 142 16.63 -9.11 2.02
N TRP A 143 16.03 -7.91 1.97
CA TRP A 143 14.79 -7.59 2.70
C TRP A 143 14.04 -6.38 2.13
N PHE A 144 12.73 -6.34 2.40
CA PHE A 144 11.87 -5.18 2.23
C PHE A 144 11.92 -4.27 3.47
N GLY A 145 11.71 -2.97 3.28
CA GLY A 145 11.55 -1.97 4.35
C GLY A 145 12.68 -1.91 5.39
N GLY A 146 12.43 -1.25 6.52
CA GLY A 146 13.43 -1.05 7.56
C GLY A 146 14.52 -0.06 7.17
N SER A 147 15.70 -0.22 7.78
CA SER A 147 16.90 0.55 7.43
C SER A 147 17.81 -0.30 6.53
N PRO A 148 18.31 0.26 5.43
CA PRO A 148 19.24 -0.45 4.57
C PRO A 148 20.58 -0.66 5.28
N VAL A 149 21.22 -1.78 4.94
CA VAL A 149 22.61 -2.07 5.27
C VAL A 149 23.30 -2.33 3.95
N LEU A 150 24.21 -1.43 3.57
CA LEU A 150 24.85 -1.44 2.25
C LEU A 150 26.36 -1.60 2.37
N PRO A 151 27.03 -2.19 1.37
CA PRO A 151 28.48 -2.26 1.34
C PRO A 151 29.10 -0.89 1.08
N GLY A 152 30.19 -0.58 1.79
CA GLY A 152 30.94 0.65 1.63
C GLY A 152 30.22 1.89 2.17
N ALA A 153 30.62 3.08 1.72
CA ALA A 153 30.00 4.34 2.08
C ALA A 153 28.88 4.68 1.08
N ALA A 154 27.63 4.55 1.52
CA ALA A 154 26.46 4.98 0.76
C ALA A 154 25.75 6.12 1.52
N GLU A 155 25.20 7.07 0.77
CA GLU A 155 24.39 8.15 1.32
C GLU A 155 22.91 7.85 1.15
N TRP A 156 22.08 8.35 2.07
CA TRP A 156 20.63 8.20 1.96
C TRP A 156 20.09 9.06 0.80
N PRO A 157 19.37 8.48 -0.19
CA PRO A 157 18.89 9.23 -1.34
C PRO A 157 17.89 10.34 -0.98
N ILE A 158 18.04 11.49 -1.64
CA ILE A 158 17.14 12.64 -1.50
C ILE A 158 16.36 12.87 -2.79
N ASN A 159 15.11 13.31 -2.67
CA ASN A 159 14.33 13.83 -3.78
C ASN A 159 14.95 15.17 -4.24
N PRO A 160 15.45 15.28 -5.48
CA PRO A 160 16.11 16.50 -5.95
C PRO A 160 15.16 17.71 -6.07
N ALA A 161 13.86 17.47 -6.23
CA ALA A 161 12.86 18.54 -6.35
C ALA A 161 12.46 19.12 -5.00
N THR A 162 12.38 18.30 -3.95
CA THR A 162 11.89 18.71 -2.62
C THR A 162 13.00 18.83 -1.58
N GLY A 163 14.17 18.23 -1.82
CA GLY A 163 15.27 18.11 -0.85
C GLY A 163 14.97 17.14 0.30
N LYS A 164 13.84 16.43 0.29
CA LYS A 164 13.45 15.49 1.34
C LYS A 164 14.10 14.11 1.11
N PRO A 165 14.44 13.36 2.18
CA PRO A 165 14.85 11.96 2.07
C PRO A 165 13.76 11.09 1.45
N LEU A 166 14.16 10.11 0.63
CA LEU A 166 13.25 9.10 0.08
C LEU A 166 13.03 7.94 1.07
N HIS A 167 11.92 7.22 0.95
CA HIS A 167 11.64 6.03 1.75
C HIS A 167 12.35 4.80 1.17
N PHE A 168 12.92 3.99 2.04
CA PHE A 168 13.56 2.74 1.65
C PHE A 168 12.51 1.64 1.39
N LEU A 169 12.52 1.04 0.19
CA LEU A 169 11.60 -0.03 -0.17
C LEU A 169 12.22 -1.41 -0.01
N LEU A 170 13.42 -1.62 -0.54
CA LEU A 170 14.12 -2.91 -0.42
C LEU A 170 15.61 -2.82 -0.70
N GLN A 171 16.31 -3.86 -0.25
CA GLN A 171 17.63 -4.22 -0.73
C GLN A 171 17.70 -5.69 -1.11
N LEU A 172 18.53 -5.98 -2.10
CA LEU A 172 18.87 -7.31 -2.58
C LEU A 172 20.39 -7.45 -2.57
N ASP A 173 20.92 -8.40 -1.79
CA ASP A 173 22.31 -8.84 -1.91
C ASP A 173 22.44 -9.61 -3.21
N LEU A 174 23.21 -9.09 -4.16
CA LEU A 174 23.31 -9.66 -5.50
C LEU A 174 24.04 -11.01 -5.50
N ALA A 175 24.77 -11.33 -4.43
CA ALA A 175 25.35 -12.65 -4.24
C ALA A 175 24.29 -13.74 -3.98
N ASP A 176 23.06 -13.37 -3.62
CA ASP A 176 21.95 -14.32 -3.47
C ASP A 176 21.30 -14.70 -4.80
N VAL A 177 21.51 -13.90 -5.84
CA VAL A 177 20.93 -14.16 -7.16
C VAL A 177 21.80 -15.19 -7.87
N PRO A 178 21.26 -16.35 -8.29
CA PRO A 178 22.03 -17.31 -9.06
C PRO A 178 22.58 -16.66 -10.34
N PRO A 179 23.88 -16.81 -10.66
CA PRO A 179 24.51 -16.12 -11.79
C PRO A 179 23.79 -16.32 -13.13
N GLU A 180 23.25 -17.52 -13.34
CA GLU A 180 22.47 -17.88 -14.53
C GLU A 180 21.14 -17.13 -14.64
N ALA A 181 20.52 -16.78 -13.50
CA ALA A 181 19.27 -16.04 -13.46
C ALA A 181 19.48 -14.55 -13.76
N GLY A 182 20.70 -14.05 -13.52
CA GLY A 182 21.08 -12.66 -13.80
C GLY A 182 21.26 -12.30 -15.27
N LEU A 183 21.01 -13.24 -16.20
CA LEU A 183 21.17 -13.07 -17.66
C LEU A 183 22.58 -12.67 -18.11
N GLY A 184 23.58 -12.82 -17.23
CA GLY A 184 24.92 -12.26 -17.44
C GLY A 184 24.99 -10.73 -17.40
N LEU A 185 23.91 -10.06 -16.99
CA LEU A 185 23.79 -8.60 -16.94
C LEU A 185 23.77 -8.06 -15.51
N LEU A 186 23.08 -8.75 -14.58
CA LEU A 186 23.08 -8.34 -13.18
C LEU A 186 24.49 -8.46 -12.59
N PRO A 187 24.94 -7.48 -11.78
CA PRO A 187 26.19 -7.64 -11.03
C PRO A 187 26.09 -8.86 -10.11
N THR A 188 27.22 -9.55 -9.89
CA THR A 188 27.28 -10.77 -9.08
C THR A 188 27.54 -10.52 -7.60
N GLU A 189 27.89 -9.29 -7.23
CA GLU A 189 28.26 -8.88 -5.88
C GLU A 189 27.76 -7.46 -5.59
N GLY A 190 27.69 -7.11 -4.30
CA GLY A 190 27.16 -5.83 -3.83
C GLY A 190 25.66 -5.90 -3.54
N ALA A 191 25.03 -4.73 -3.39
CA ALA A 191 23.60 -4.66 -3.12
C ALA A 191 22.88 -3.78 -4.14
N LEU A 192 21.73 -4.23 -4.62
CA LEU A 192 20.76 -3.37 -5.30
C LEU A 192 19.84 -2.77 -4.25
N ALA A 193 19.72 -1.45 -4.20
CA ALA A 193 18.87 -0.74 -3.24
C ALA A 193 17.84 0.13 -3.97
N VAL A 194 16.61 0.16 -3.46
CA VAL A 194 15.48 0.88 -4.06
C VAL A 194 14.85 1.80 -3.03
N PHE A 195 14.68 3.06 -3.42
CA PHE A 195 14.05 4.11 -2.62
C PHE A 195 12.96 4.81 -3.44
N LEU A 196 11.91 5.26 -2.78
CA LEU A 196 10.76 5.92 -3.39
C LEU A 196 10.21 7.01 -2.47
N ASP A 197 9.71 8.10 -3.03
CA ASP A 197 8.96 9.10 -2.28
C ASP A 197 7.55 8.58 -1.96
N LEU A 198 7.34 8.16 -0.72
CA LEU A 198 6.02 7.73 -0.24
C LEU A 198 5.23 8.87 0.43
N ASP A 199 5.71 10.12 0.42
CA ASP A 199 4.94 11.26 0.97
C ASP A 199 3.74 11.62 0.05
N TRP A 200 3.62 10.96 -1.12
CA TRP A 200 2.58 11.16 -2.16
C TRP A 200 2.38 12.63 -2.56
N GLY A 201 3.43 13.42 -2.39
CA GLY A 201 3.49 14.82 -2.80
C GLY A 201 3.65 15.00 -4.32
N PRO A 202 3.96 16.22 -4.78
CA PRO A 202 4.17 16.48 -6.20
C PRO A 202 5.46 15.80 -6.69
N GLY A 203 5.32 14.60 -7.26
CA GLY A 203 6.36 13.86 -7.96
C GLY A 203 6.70 12.53 -7.29
N GLU A 204 6.62 11.44 -8.05
CA GLU A 204 7.06 10.11 -7.64
C GLU A 204 8.57 9.97 -7.85
N ALA A 205 9.35 10.70 -7.05
CA ALA A 205 10.80 10.59 -7.11
C ALA A 205 11.23 9.22 -6.58
N PHE A 206 12.14 8.55 -7.28
CA PHE A 206 12.70 7.28 -6.86
C PHE A 206 14.21 7.25 -7.09
N ARG A 207 14.88 6.29 -6.46
CA ARG A 207 16.28 6.01 -6.72
C ARG A 207 16.51 4.50 -6.68
N VAL A 208 17.04 3.97 -7.76
CA VAL A 208 17.64 2.64 -7.81
C VAL A 208 19.14 2.80 -7.97
N PHE A 209 19.93 2.06 -7.21
CA PHE A 209 21.37 2.04 -7.41
C PHE A 209 22.01 0.73 -6.95
N HIS A 210 23.16 0.44 -7.54
CA HIS A 210 24.05 -0.64 -7.11
C HIS A 210 25.10 -0.09 -6.14
N ALA A 211 24.98 -0.47 -4.86
CA ALA A 211 26.03 -0.28 -3.88
C ALA A 211 27.12 -1.32 -4.13
N VAL A 212 28.24 -0.88 -4.69
CA VAL A 212 29.36 -1.75 -5.03
C VAL A 212 30.01 -2.29 -3.76
N GLY A 213 30.05 -3.60 -3.63
CA GLY A 213 30.78 -4.30 -2.59
C GLY A 213 31.45 -5.53 -3.16
N TYR A 214 32.61 -5.88 -2.61
CA TYR A 214 33.33 -7.12 -2.90
C TYR A 214 33.47 -7.97 -1.64
N ALA A 215 33.88 -9.23 -1.80
CA ALA A 215 34.18 -10.11 -0.67
C ALA A 215 35.09 -9.43 0.38
N GLY A 216 34.59 -9.28 1.61
CA GLY A 216 35.30 -8.60 2.71
C GLY A 216 35.02 -7.10 2.84
N THR A 217 34.27 -6.49 1.93
CA THR A 217 33.78 -5.11 2.10
C THR A 217 32.89 -5.03 3.33
N ALA A 218 33.13 -4.04 4.18
CA ALA A 218 32.30 -3.80 5.36
C ALA A 218 30.92 -3.30 4.92
N TRP A 219 29.90 -3.81 5.62
CA TRP A 219 28.51 -3.43 5.42
C TRP A 219 28.09 -2.51 6.55
N HIS A 220 27.47 -1.38 6.20
CA HIS A 220 27.11 -0.34 7.14
C HIS A 220 25.61 -0.09 7.07
N ALA A 221 24.96 -0.11 8.24
CA ALA A 221 23.58 0.35 8.36
C ALA A 221 23.54 1.85 8.11
N LEU A 222 22.58 2.32 7.31
CA LEU A 222 22.32 3.75 7.20
C LEU A 222 21.34 4.16 8.28
N ASP A 223 21.68 5.24 8.99
CA ASP A 223 20.78 5.87 9.94
C ASP A 223 19.60 6.52 9.21
N VAL A 224 18.40 6.34 9.76
CA VAL A 224 17.19 6.97 9.22
C VAL A 224 17.32 8.48 9.39
N PRO A 225 17.24 9.28 8.31
CA PRO A 225 17.38 10.73 8.43
C PRO A 225 16.25 11.35 9.26
N GLU A 226 16.57 12.29 10.14
CA GLU A 226 15.57 12.99 10.99
C GLU A 226 14.44 13.65 10.18
N GLY A 227 14.73 14.04 8.93
CA GLY A 227 13.79 14.70 8.02
C GLY A 227 12.94 13.76 7.15
N LEU A 228 13.01 12.44 7.33
CA LEU A 228 12.20 11.49 6.57
C LEU A 228 10.70 11.73 6.88
N ALA A 229 9.87 11.87 5.85
CA ALA A 229 8.44 12.08 6.03
C ALA A 229 7.75 10.80 6.54
N MET A 230 6.56 10.92 7.13
CA MET A 230 5.72 9.74 7.38
C MET A 230 5.42 9.05 6.04
N ALA A 231 5.57 7.74 5.99
CA ALA A 231 5.17 6.98 4.82
C ALA A 231 3.67 7.18 4.59
N TYR A 232 3.33 7.55 3.35
CA TYR A 232 1.98 7.88 2.88
C TYR A 232 1.43 9.23 3.33
N GLY A 233 2.24 10.08 3.97
CA GLY A 233 1.89 11.47 4.27
C GLY A 233 0.50 11.61 4.91
N ASP A 234 -0.36 12.44 4.30
CA ASP A 234 -1.75 12.67 4.76
C ASP A 234 -2.67 11.43 4.60
N GLU A 235 -2.29 10.46 3.77
CA GLU A 235 -3.06 9.24 3.50
C GLU A 235 -2.64 8.06 4.40
N ALA A 236 -1.70 8.27 5.32
CA ALA A 236 -1.25 7.25 6.28
C ALA A 236 -2.42 6.61 7.06
N ALA A 237 -3.51 7.34 7.32
CA ALA A 237 -4.69 6.81 7.99
C ALA A 237 -5.56 5.87 7.13
N LEU A 238 -5.39 5.89 5.81
CA LEU A 238 -6.09 4.98 4.88
C LEU A 238 -5.34 3.67 4.66
N VAL A 239 -4.03 3.68 4.86
CA VAL A 239 -3.14 2.57 4.50
C VAL A 239 -2.71 1.75 5.73
N TRP A 240 -2.43 2.42 6.85
CA TRP A 240 -1.95 1.72 8.05
C TRP A 240 -3.12 1.25 8.92
N PRO A 241 -3.19 -0.04 9.27
CA PRO A 241 -4.30 -0.58 10.07
C PRO A 241 -4.34 -0.06 11.51
N TRP A 242 -3.25 0.55 12.00
CA TRP A 242 -3.14 1.17 13.32
C TRP A 242 -3.27 2.70 13.32
N ALA A 243 -3.55 3.34 12.17
CA ALA A 243 -3.59 4.79 12.07
C ALA A 243 -5.01 5.32 11.89
N LEU A 244 -5.40 6.31 12.71
CA LEU A 244 -6.60 7.13 12.52
C LEU A 244 -6.28 8.54 12.04
N THR A 245 -5.02 8.95 12.18
CA THR A 245 -4.51 10.23 11.69
C THR A 245 -3.12 10.03 11.09
N PRO A 246 -2.65 10.94 10.23
CA PRO A 246 -1.29 10.88 9.68
C PRO A 246 -0.18 10.77 10.73
N ALA A 247 -0.38 11.39 11.89
CA ALA A 247 0.57 11.36 13.00
C ALA A 247 0.71 9.98 13.66
N ASN A 248 -0.19 9.03 13.37
CA ASN A 248 -0.12 7.65 13.85
C ASN A 248 0.63 6.72 12.88
N GLY A 249 1.04 7.22 11.71
CA GLY A 249 1.81 6.44 10.73
C GLY A 249 3.26 6.16 11.17
N THR A 250 4.01 5.51 10.29
CA THR A 250 5.45 5.24 10.46
C THR A 250 6.23 5.93 9.35
N GLN A 251 7.47 6.34 9.64
CA GLN A 251 8.41 6.84 8.62
C GLN A 251 9.07 5.69 7.84
N VAL A 252 9.17 4.51 8.44
CA VAL A 252 9.92 3.37 7.90
C VAL A 252 8.98 2.19 7.74
N LEU A 253 9.02 1.57 6.56
CA LEU A 253 8.23 0.37 6.27
C LEU A 253 8.71 -0.83 7.12
N PRO A 254 7.85 -1.83 7.38
CA PRO A 254 8.24 -3.07 8.05
C PRO A 254 9.46 -3.73 7.41
N ARG A 255 10.46 -4.09 8.23
CA ARG A 255 11.59 -4.89 7.75
C ARG A 255 11.16 -6.34 7.55
N TRP A 256 11.24 -6.84 6.32
CA TRP A 256 10.84 -8.22 6.01
C TRP A 256 11.86 -8.95 5.13
N PRO A 257 12.58 -9.96 5.65
CA PRO A 257 13.56 -10.72 4.88
C PRO A 257 12.92 -11.52 3.74
N PHE A 258 13.65 -11.66 2.64
CA PHE A 258 13.25 -12.50 1.51
C PHE A 258 14.45 -13.21 0.89
N ALA A 259 14.19 -14.23 0.08
CA ALA A 259 15.17 -14.92 -0.74
C ALA A 259 14.79 -14.81 -2.23
N PRO A 260 15.70 -14.35 -3.11
CA PRO A 260 15.48 -14.42 -4.56
C PRO A 260 15.51 -15.88 -5.01
N ARG A 261 14.56 -16.26 -5.87
CA ARG A 261 14.42 -17.63 -6.36
C ARG A 261 14.11 -17.61 -7.86
N PRO A 262 14.95 -18.24 -8.70
CA PRO A 262 14.64 -18.35 -10.11
C PRO A 262 13.51 -19.34 -10.34
N ILE A 263 12.62 -19.02 -11.27
CA ILE A 263 11.65 -19.95 -11.84
C ILE A 263 11.68 -19.86 -13.35
N ALA A 264 11.38 -20.97 -14.01
CA ALA A 264 11.05 -20.98 -15.42
C ALA A 264 9.61 -20.48 -15.60
N VAL A 265 9.39 -19.67 -16.63
CA VAL A 265 8.10 -19.07 -16.95
C VAL A 265 7.72 -19.51 -18.36
N PRO A 266 6.51 -20.08 -18.57
CA PRO A 266 6.11 -20.54 -19.89
C PRO A 266 5.97 -19.36 -20.86
N GLU A 267 6.33 -19.57 -22.12
CA GLU A 267 6.09 -18.57 -23.16
C GLU A 267 4.61 -18.25 -23.28
N SER A 268 4.32 -16.96 -23.40
CA SER A 268 2.97 -16.45 -23.59
C SER A 268 2.91 -15.64 -24.87
N GLU A 269 1.89 -15.91 -25.70
CA GLU A 269 1.56 -15.08 -26.86
C GLU A 269 0.91 -13.75 -26.43
N ALA A 270 0.26 -13.75 -25.26
CA ALA A 270 -0.26 -12.54 -24.65
C ALA A 270 0.83 -11.83 -23.85
N PRO A 271 0.97 -10.50 -23.97
CA PRO A 271 1.89 -9.73 -23.14
C PRO A 271 1.52 -9.88 -21.66
N GLY A 272 2.54 -9.88 -20.81
CA GLY A 272 2.38 -9.80 -19.37
C GLY A 272 2.70 -11.09 -18.59
N TRP A 273 2.45 -11.05 -17.29
CA TRP A 273 2.68 -12.17 -16.37
C TRP A 273 1.78 -13.37 -16.73
N PRO A 274 2.32 -14.57 -16.96
CA PRO A 274 1.50 -15.70 -17.40
C PRO A 274 0.79 -16.35 -16.22
N HIS A 275 -0.50 -16.08 -16.11
CA HIS A 275 -1.44 -16.72 -15.19
C HIS A 275 -1.81 -18.15 -15.63
N ARG A 276 -0.80 -19.03 -15.72
CA ARG A 276 -0.94 -20.43 -16.17
C ARG A 276 -0.62 -21.42 -15.05
N ALA A 277 -1.12 -22.64 -15.19
CA ALA A 277 -0.92 -23.72 -14.23
C ALA A 277 0.57 -24.08 -14.05
N GLU A 278 1.39 -23.95 -15.10
CA GLU A 278 2.83 -24.17 -15.05
C GLU A 278 3.53 -23.14 -14.18
N THR A 279 3.20 -21.85 -14.35
CA THR A 279 3.72 -20.76 -13.51
C THR A 279 3.33 -20.97 -12.05
N ALA A 280 2.05 -21.29 -11.80
CA ALA A 280 1.55 -21.55 -10.46
C ALA A 280 2.25 -22.75 -9.79
N ARG A 281 2.54 -23.82 -10.56
CA ARG A 281 3.31 -24.98 -10.08
C ARG A 281 4.75 -24.61 -9.75
N ALA A 282 5.41 -23.81 -10.59
CA ALA A 282 6.78 -23.34 -10.31
C ALA A 282 6.83 -22.46 -9.04
N LEU A 283 5.83 -21.61 -8.83
CA LEU A 283 5.70 -20.81 -7.61
C LEU A 283 5.47 -21.70 -6.37
N LEU A 284 4.62 -22.73 -6.45
CA LEU A 284 4.44 -23.70 -5.35
C LEU A 284 5.73 -24.46 -5.04
N GLU A 285 6.47 -24.89 -6.05
CA GLU A 285 7.75 -25.59 -5.86
C GLU A 285 8.76 -24.71 -5.10
N VAL A 286 8.85 -23.43 -5.47
CA VAL A 286 9.72 -22.46 -4.80
C VAL A 286 9.22 -22.06 -3.40
N GLN A 287 7.89 -21.98 -3.22
CA GLN A 287 7.27 -21.75 -1.91
C GLN A 287 7.69 -22.84 -0.92
N GLY A 288 7.83 -24.07 -1.38
CA GLY A 288 8.26 -25.21 -0.59
C GLY A 288 7.11 -26.13 -0.17
N PRO A 289 7.42 -27.25 0.49
CA PRO A 289 6.47 -28.33 0.74
C PRO A 289 5.55 -28.08 1.94
N ASP A 290 5.84 -27.07 2.77
CA ASP A 290 5.11 -26.83 3.99
C ASP A 290 3.70 -26.30 3.66
N PRO A 291 2.64 -27.00 4.11
CA PRO A 291 1.29 -26.56 3.84
C PRO A 291 1.03 -25.22 4.52
N ILE A 292 0.44 -24.30 3.76
CA ILE A 292 -0.01 -23.01 4.28
C ILE A 292 -1.35 -23.22 4.98
N ALA A 293 -1.41 -22.86 6.26
CA ALA A 293 -2.64 -22.93 7.03
C ALA A 293 -3.69 -21.93 6.48
N PRO A 294 -4.99 -22.26 6.57
CA PRO A 294 -6.04 -21.36 6.09
C PRO A 294 -6.00 -20.03 6.86
N ALA A 295 -6.35 -18.94 6.17
CA ALA A 295 -6.48 -17.60 6.73
C ALA A 295 -7.42 -17.58 7.94
N LEU A 296 -7.28 -16.58 8.82
CA LEU A 296 -8.25 -16.35 9.89
C LEU A 296 -9.60 -15.93 9.28
N GLY A 297 -10.69 -16.50 9.77
CA GLY A 297 -12.05 -16.23 9.35
C GLY A 297 -12.94 -15.82 10.53
N PRO A 298 -14.15 -15.30 10.26
CA PRO A 298 -15.10 -14.95 11.31
C PRO A 298 -15.44 -16.10 12.26
N GLU A 299 -15.39 -17.35 11.78
CA GLU A 299 -15.63 -18.57 12.55
C GLU A 299 -14.64 -18.77 13.70
N ASP A 300 -13.43 -18.22 13.59
CA ASP A 300 -12.39 -18.35 14.63
C ASP A 300 -12.68 -17.50 15.87
N PHE A 301 -13.66 -16.60 15.76
CA PHE A 301 -14.09 -15.71 16.83
C PHE A 301 -15.46 -16.11 17.39
N GLN A 302 -16.00 -17.25 16.97
CA GLN A 302 -17.25 -17.78 17.49
C GLN A 302 -16.98 -18.67 18.71
N GLY A 303 -17.76 -18.49 19.77
CA GLY A 303 -17.73 -19.38 20.93
C GLY A 303 -18.14 -20.81 20.54
N ALA A 304 -17.84 -21.79 21.39
CA ALA A 304 -18.11 -23.21 21.11
C ALA A 304 -19.58 -23.54 20.80
N ASP A 305 -20.52 -22.68 21.21
CA ASP A 305 -21.95 -22.77 20.96
C ASP A 305 -22.42 -22.00 19.71
N GLY A 306 -21.50 -21.34 19.00
CA GLY A 306 -21.77 -20.44 17.87
C GLY A 306 -22.43 -19.10 18.26
N GLN A 307 -22.71 -18.90 19.55
CA GLN A 307 -23.40 -17.73 20.08
C GLN A 307 -22.45 -16.78 20.81
N GLY A 308 -21.30 -17.25 21.31
CA GLY A 308 -20.25 -16.41 21.87
C GLY A 308 -19.45 -15.63 20.82
N PHE A 309 -18.88 -14.50 21.23
CA PHE A 309 -17.82 -13.81 20.50
C PHE A 309 -16.54 -13.87 21.36
N GLU A 310 -15.59 -14.70 20.94
CA GLU A 310 -14.43 -15.11 21.74
C GLU A 310 -13.12 -14.84 21.00
N PRO A 311 -12.00 -14.67 21.72
CA PRO A 311 -10.70 -14.54 21.08
C PRO A 311 -10.27 -15.84 20.38
N ALA A 312 -9.62 -15.70 19.21
CA ALA A 312 -8.94 -16.81 18.52
C ALA A 312 -7.90 -17.53 19.41
N TRP A 313 -7.35 -16.86 20.42
CA TRP A 313 -6.63 -17.51 21.53
C TRP A 313 -6.69 -16.66 22.81
N TYR A 314 -6.60 -17.31 23.97
CA TYR A 314 -6.72 -16.65 25.29
C TYR A 314 -5.77 -15.46 25.54
N GLY A 315 -4.65 -15.41 24.83
CA GLY A 315 -3.65 -14.36 24.96
C GLY A 315 -4.02 -13.04 24.27
N TYR A 316 -5.01 -13.02 23.38
CA TYR A 316 -5.38 -11.83 22.60
C TYR A 316 -6.33 -10.89 23.37
N PRO A 317 -6.20 -9.56 23.25
CA PRO A 317 -5.08 -8.84 22.65
C PRO A 317 -3.79 -9.05 23.45
N GLN A 318 -2.70 -9.36 22.77
CA GLN A 318 -1.42 -9.66 23.45
C GLN A 318 -0.78 -8.39 24.04
N ASP A 319 -0.95 -7.24 23.39
CA ASP A 319 -0.33 -5.96 23.73
C ASP A 319 -1.21 -4.76 23.34
N TRP A 320 -0.79 -3.55 23.71
CA TRP A 320 -1.54 -2.32 23.45
C TRP A 320 -1.63 -1.97 21.97
N LEU A 321 -0.64 -2.37 21.17
CA LEU A 321 -0.67 -2.24 19.71
C LEU A 321 -1.82 -3.05 19.11
N SER A 322 -2.07 -4.26 19.62
CA SER A 322 -3.19 -5.09 19.19
C SER A 322 -4.54 -4.42 19.50
N VAL A 323 -4.66 -3.77 20.67
CA VAL A 323 -5.83 -2.93 21.02
C VAL A 323 -5.96 -1.76 20.06
N GLN A 324 -4.86 -1.06 19.77
CA GLN A 324 -4.84 0.07 18.84
C GLN A 324 -5.32 -0.32 17.44
N ILE A 325 -4.82 -1.45 16.90
CA ILE A 325 -5.22 -1.96 15.57
C ILE A 325 -6.70 -2.33 15.54
N ALA A 326 -7.19 -3.12 16.50
CA ALA A 326 -8.59 -3.53 16.53
C ALA A 326 -9.55 -2.34 16.72
N ALA A 327 -9.19 -1.38 17.58
CA ALA A 327 -9.96 -0.17 17.80
C ALA A 327 -9.98 0.74 16.55
N ALA A 328 -8.84 0.89 15.86
CA ALA A 328 -8.78 1.65 14.61
C ALA A 328 -9.65 1.01 13.52
N ALA A 329 -9.58 -0.33 13.38
CA ALA A 329 -10.40 -1.07 12.42
C ALA A 329 -11.89 -0.88 12.67
N LEU A 330 -12.33 -0.88 13.94
CA LEU A 330 -13.72 -0.58 14.30
C LEU A 330 -14.14 0.85 14.00
N VAL A 331 -13.27 1.85 14.22
CA VAL A 331 -13.56 3.24 13.83
C VAL A 331 -13.74 3.34 12.31
N HIS A 332 -12.83 2.74 11.53
CA HIS A 332 -12.89 2.75 10.07
C HIS A 332 -14.16 2.06 9.54
N GLU A 333 -14.52 0.90 10.09
CA GLU A 333 -15.73 0.17 9.70
C GLU A 333 -17.01 0.93 10.10
N ALA A 334 -17.05 1.57 11.28
CA ALA A 334 -18.17 2.42 11.67
C ALA A 334 -18.33 3.63 10.73
N ASP A 335 -17.23 4.29 10.38
CA ASP A 335 -17.22 5.40 9.43
C ASP A 335 -17.62 4.95 8.01
N ARG A 336 -17.20 3.74 7.58
CA ARG A 336 -17.62 3.14 6.30
C ARG A 336 -19.12 2.83 6.30
N ALA A 337 -19.62 2.14 7.32
CA ALA A 337 -21.02 1.78 7.46
C ALA A 337 -21.91 3.04 7.59
N GLN A 338 -21.41 4.13 8.14
CA GLN A 338 -22.16 5.39 8.14
C GLN A 338 -22.33 5.96 6.73
N ARG A 339 -21.35 5.80 5.85
CA ARG A 339 -21.37 6.33 4.47
C ARG A 339 -22.11 5.45 3.47
N THR A 340 -22.23 4.15 3.73
CA THR A 340 -22.85 3.19 2.81
C THR A 340 -23.82 2.24 3.51
N VAL A 341 -24.92 1.92 2.82
CA VAL A 341 -25.90 0.91 3.25
C VAL A 341 -25.55 -0.48 2.69
N LEU A 342 -24.60 -0.56 1.76
CA LEU A 342 -24.11 -1.83 1.22
C LEU A 342 -23.42 -2.62 2.33
N HIS A 343 -23.92 -3.85 2.56
CA HIS A 343 -23.53 -4.71 3.67
C HIS A 343 -23.80 -4.05 5.02
N ASP A 344 -25.04 -3.64 5.30
CA ASP A 344 -25.40 -3.07 6.59
C ASP A 344 -25.13 -4.05 7.76
N PRO A 345 -24.31 -3.69 8.77
CA PRO A 345 -24.15 -4.52 9.98
C PRO A 345 -25.42 -4.60 10.84
N TYR A 346 -26.40 -3.70 10.62
CA TYR A 346 -27.61 -3.62 11.45
C TYR A 346 -28.91 -3.64 10.62
N PRO A 347 -29.20 -4.73 9.87
CA PRO A 347 -30.31 -4.78 8.91
C PRO A 347 -31.72 -4.67 9.51
N GLY A 348 -31.85 -4.67 10.84
CA GLY A 348 -33.14 -4.56 11.56
C GLY A 348 -33.37 -3.23 12.28
N LEU A 349 -32.40 -2.31 12.26
CA LEU A 349 -32.55 -0.99 12.87
C LEU A 349 -33.06 0.02 11.83
N ASP A 350 -33.84 1.00 12.29
CA ASP A 350 -34.14 2.15 11.42
C ASP A 350 -32.91 3.05 11.21
N GLU A 351 -33.00 4.01 10.30
CA GLU A 351 -31.86 4.88 9.95
C GLU A 351 -31.31 5.67 11.16
N ALA A 352 -32.19 6.14 12.04
CA ALA A 352 -31.80 6.96 13.19
C ALA A 352 -31.17 6.09 14.29
N GLU A 353 -31.76 4.94 14.58
CA GLU A 353 -31.24 3.93 15.52
C GLU A 353 -29.88 3.42 15.06
N ARG A 354 -29.77 3.08 13.77
CA ARG A 354 -28.52 2.65 13.13
C ARG A 354 -27.44 3.72 13.23
N ALA A 355 -27.77 4.97 12.89
CA ALA A 355 -26.82 6.07 12.98
C ALA A 355 -26.35 6.31 14.43
N ALA A 356 -27.26 6.18 15.41
CA ALA A 356 -26.92 6.27 16.83
C ALA A 356 -26.02 5.12 17.29
N GLN A 357 -26.29 3.90 16.84
CA GLN A 357 -25.46 2.73 17.14
C GLN A 357 -24.05 2.88 16.57
N LEU A 358 -23.92 3.23 15.28
CA LEU A 358 -22.63 3.45 14.62
C LEU A 358 -21.82 4.56 15.31
N LYS A 359 -22.48 5.66 15.68
CA LYS A 359 -21.85 6.74 16.43
C LYS A 359 -21.32 6.26 17.78
N THR A 360 -22.11 5.48 18.51
CA THR A 360 -21.71 4.92 19.82
C THR A 360 -20.48 4.04 19.68
N VAL A 361 -20.50 3.09 18.74
CA VAL A 361 -19.35 2.18 18.50
C VAL A 361 -18.10 2.99 18.14
N ARG A 362 -18.24 3.99 17.26
CA ARG A 362 -17.14 4.86 16.84
C ARG A 362 -16.53 5.63 18.00
N GLU A 363 -17.34 6.25 18.86
CA GLU A 363 -16.88 7.03 20.01
C GLU A 363 -16.16 6.16 21.04
N GLU A 364 -16.69 4.96 21.32
CA GLU A 364 -16.07 4.02 22.25
C GLU A 364 -14.78 3.40 21.68
N ALA A 365 -14.77 3.04 20.40
CA ALA A 365 -13.56 2.54 19.73
C ALA A 365 -12.46 3.61 19.70
N GLN A 366 -12.82 4.88 19.44
CA GLN A 366 -11.87 5.99 19.55
C GLN A 366 -11.30 6.11 20.97
N ALA A 367 -12.12 5.94 22.02
CA ALA A 367 -11.63 5.99 23.39
C ALA A 367 -10.64 4.86 23.71
N TRP A 368 -10.88 3.64 23.22
CA TRP A 368 -9.93 2.53 23.31
C TRP A 368 -8.64 2.79 22.53
N PHE A 369 -8.76 3.35 21.33
CA PHE A 369 -7.61 3.74 20.50
C PHE A 369 -6.73 4.78 21.20
N ASP A 370 -7.34 5.86 21.70
CA ASP A 370 -6.64 6.91 22.42
C ASP A 370 -6.00 6.37 23.70
N HIS A 371 -6.68 5.44 24.40
CA HIS A 371 -6.11 4.79 25.56
C HIS A 371 -4.90 3.93 25.20
N ALA A 372 -4.97 3.17 24.11
CA ALA A 372 -3.85 2.35 23.63
C ALA A 372 -2.62 3.21 23.24
N LEU A 373 -2.82 4.34 22.57
CA LEU A 373 -1.75 5.28 22.21
C LEU A 373 -1.00 5.86 23.42
N ASN A 374 -1.66 5.93 24.58
CA ASN A 374 -1.04 6.42 25.82
C ASN A 374 -0.23 5.34 26.57
N ASN A 375 -0.13 4.13 26.02
CA ASN A 375 0.63 3.03 26.59
C ASN A 375 1.75 2.59 25.63
N PRO A 376 2.84 1.97 26.12
CA PRO A 376 3.87 1.41 25.23
C PRO A 376 3.28 0.32 24.34
N ALA A 377 3.42 0.47 23.02
CA ALA A 377 2.80 -0.37 22.00
C ALA A 377 2.90 -1.89 22.29
N LEU A 378 4.10 -2.40 22.56
CA LEU A 378 4.33 -3.84 22.80
C LEU A 378 4.26 -4.24 24.29
N ALA A 379 3.74 -3.38 25.17
CA ALA A 379 3.57 -3.76 26.57
C ALA A 379 2.38 -4.75 26.72
N PRO A 380 2.57 -5.88 27.42
CA PRO A 380 1.55 -6.91 27.49
C PRO A 380 0.35 -6.49 28.33
N LEU A 381 -0.85 -6.96 27.94
CA LEU A 381 -2.07 -6.73 28.71
C LEU A 381 -2.23 -7.71 29.87
N GLY A 382 -2.63 -7.20 31.04
CA GLY A 382 -3.09 -8.03 32.15
C GLY A 382 -4.47 -8.65 31.85
N PRO A 383 -4.80 -9.82 32.45
CA PRO A 383 -6.08 -10.49 32.24
C PRO A 383 -7.33 -9.61 32.46
N PRO A 384 -7.41 -8.71 33.46
CA PRO A 384 -8.57 -7.85 33.63
C PRO A 384 -8.80 -6.88 32.47
N VAL A 385 -7.73 -6.36 31.87
CA VAL A 385 -7.81 -5.42 30.73
C VAL A 385 -8.25 -6.17 29.48
N ARG A 386 -7.67 -7.35 29.22
CA ARG A 386 -8.11 -8.21 28.11
C ARG A 386 -9.58 -8.57 28.22
N LYS A 387 -10.03 -8.96 29.42
CA LYS A 387 -11.44 -9.27 29.67
C LYS A 387 -12.32 -8.05 29.40
N ALA A 388 -11.97 -6.88 29.93
CA ALA A 388 -12.73 -5.65 29.71
C ALA A 388 -12.82 -5.27 28.22
N PHE A 389 -11.73 -5.46 27.48
CA PHE A 389 -11.71 -5.22 26.04
C PHE A 389 -12.64 -6.19 25.29
N TRP A 390 -12.60 -7.49 25.62
CA TRP A 390 -13.49 -8.47 25.00
C TRP A 390 -14.95 -8.30 25.40
N ASP A 391 -15.24 -8.02 26.68
CA ASP A 391 -16.60 -7.70 27.14
C ASP A 391 -17.19 -6.53 26.33
N TRP A 392 -16.37 -5.51 26.06
CA TRP A 392 -16.73 -4.37 25.20
C TRP A 392 -16.88 -4.76 23.72
N LEU A 393 -15.95 -5.51 23.15
CA LEU A 393 -16.07 -5.97 21.76
C LEU A 393 -17.35 -6.78 21.54
N SER A 394 -17.72 -7.63 22.50
CA SER A 394 -18.94 -8.43 22.44
C SER A 394 -20.21 -7.58 22.42
N THR A 395 -20.23 -6.35 22.96
CA THR A 395 -21.39 -5.46 22.83
C THR A 395 -21.54 -4.90 21.42
N HIS A 396 -20.48 -4.95 20.61
CA HIS A 396 -20.42 -4.45 19.23
C HIS A 396 -20.19 -5.55 18.20
N ARG A 397 -20.61 -6.78 18.53
CA ARG A 397 -20.36 -8.01 17.74
C ARG A 397 -20.58 -7.86 16.24
N ALA A 398 -21.67 -7.22 15.81
CA ALA A 398 -22.02 -7.08 14.39
C ALA A 398 -20.96 -6.35 13.54
N LEU A 399 -20.23 -5.40 14.14
CA LEU A 399 -19.09 -4.73 13.51
C LEU A 399 -17.80 -5.50 13.78
N ALA A 400 -17.62 -5.99 15.01
CA ALA A 400 -16.40 -6.68 15.41
C ALA A 400 -16.13 -7.94 14.57
N GLU A 401 -17.13 -8.80 14.32
CA GLU A 401 -16.98 -10.00 13.50
C GLU A 401 -16.46 -9.74 12.08
N ARG A 402 -16.66 -8.53 11.55
CA ARG A 402 -16.21 -8.14 10.21
C ARG A 402 -14.75 -7.74 10.17
N VAL A 403 -14.25 -7.13 11.24
CA VAL A 403 -12.92 -6.52 11.26
C VAL A 403 -11.89 -7.36 12.00
N MET A 404 -12.32 -8.23 12.92
CA MET A 404 -11.41 -8.98 13.79
C MET A 404 -10.44 -9.90 13.04
N PRO A 405 -10.82 -10.62 11.96
CA PRO A 405 -9.85 -11.45 11.23
C PRO A 405 -8.64 -10.62 10.74
N GLU A 406 -8.89 -9.55 9.99
CA GLU A 406 -7.83 -8.69 9.45
C GLU A 406 -7.07 -7.92 10.55
N ALA A 407 -7.77 -7.46 11.60
CA ALA A 407 -7.14 -6.76 12.71
C ALA A 407 -6.18 -7.66 13.49
N VAL A 408 -6.52 -8.95 13.67
CA VAL A 408 -5.66 -9.93 14.32
C VAL A 408 -4.47 -10.29 13.44
N GLU A 409 -4.68 -10.51 12.15
CA GLU A 409 -3.59 -10.72 11.19
C GLU A 409 -2.59 -9.55 11.22
N ALA A 410 -3.07 -8.31 11.11
CA ALA A 410 -2.25 -7.11 11.18
C ALA A 410 -1.50 -6.98 12.51
N ALA A 411 -2.13 -7.32 13.64
CA ALA A 411 -1.48 -7.28 14.95
C ALA A 411 -0.34 -8.32 15.06
N ILE A 412 -0.56 -9.53 14.54
CA ILE A 412 0.46 -10.58 14.48
C ILE A 412 1.61 -10.14 13.58
N GLU A 413 1.33 -9.72 12.33
CA GLU A 413 2.34 -9.22 11.38
C GLU A 413 3.18 -8.09 11.98
N THR A 414 2.51 -7.17 12.69
CA THR A 414 3.21 -6.04 13.31
C THR A 414 4.12 -6.49 14.44
N THR A 415 3.65 -7.42 15.28
CA THR A 415 4.48 -8.03 16.33
C THR A 415 5.67 -8.80 15.76
N LEU A 416 5.44 -9.58 14.68
CA LEU A 416 6.44 -10.43 14.04
C LEU A 416 7.66 -9.65 13.55
N HIS A 417 7.47 -8.46 12.98
CA HIS A 417 8.57 -7.63 12.49
C HIS A 417 9.11 -6.65 13.55
N ALA A 418 8.29 -6.19 14.50
CA ALA A 418 8.71 -5.21 15.49
C ALA A 418 9.58 -5.82 16.60
N SER A 419 9.29 -7.04 17.05
CA SER A 419 10.02 -7.67 18.15
C SER A 419 10.06 -9.19 18.07
N PRO A 420 11.22 -9.80 17.74
CA PRO A 420 11.39 -11.25 17.81
C PRO A 420 11.08 -11.85 19.19
N ALA A 421 11.32 -11.10 20.27
CA ALA A 421 11.08 -11.56 21.63
C ALA A 421 9.58 -11.64 21.98
N GLU A 422 8.77 -10.70 21.48
CA GLU A 422 7.32 -10.75 21.65
C GLU A 422 6.69 -11.74 20.67
N ALA A 423 7.19 -11.80 19.44
CA ALA A 423 6.79 -12.77 18.42
C ALA A 423 6.91 -14.22 18.91
N ALA A 424 7.96 -14.54 19.66
CA ALA A 424 8.17 -15.88 20.23
C ALA A 424 7.10 -16.31 21.26
N LYS A 425 6.25 -15.40 21.72
CA LYS A 425 5.15 -15.68 22.68
C LYS A 425 3.83 -15.97 21.97
N LEU A 426 3.73 -15.72 20.67
CA LEU A 426 2.53 -15.98 19.90
C LEU A 426 2.34 -17.50 19.71
N PRO A 427 1.08 -18.00 19.71
CA PRO A 427 0.83 -19.40 19.38
C PRO A 427 1.30 -19.73 17.96
N ASP A 428 2.06 -20.83 17.80
CA ASP A 428 2.57 -21.25 16.48
C ASP A 428 1.43 -21.51 15.48
N GLU A 429 0.33 -22.11 15.93
CA GLU A 429 -0.85 -22.40 15.09
C GLU A 429 -1.47 -21.12 14.52
N ILE A 430 -1.70 -20.13 15.38
CA ILE A 430 -2.26 -18.84 14.98
C ILE A 430 -1.27 -18.08 14.07
N THR A 431 0.02 -18.13 14.39
CA THR A 431 1.06 -17.49 13.58
C THR A 431 1.14 -18.12 12.19
N ALA A 432 1.03 -19.45 12.08
CA ALA A 432 1.06 -20.16 10.79
C ALA A 432 -0.10 -19.75 9.88
N ARG A 433 -1.26 -19.37 10.44
CA ARG A 433 -2.42 -18.88 9.70
C ARG A 433 -2.26 -17.48 9.14
N VAL A 434 -1.19 -16.76 9.44
CA VAL A 434 -0.84 -15.47 8.81
C VAL A 434 0.11 -15.66 7.62
N ALA A 435 0.77 -16.82 7.53
CA ALA A 435 1.74 -17.12 6.48
C ALA A 435 1.17 -17.01 5.04
N TRP A 436 -0.15 -17.18 4.88
CA TRP A 436 -0.82 -17.11 3.59
C TRP A 436 -0.63 -15.75 2.88
N ARG A 437 -0.56 -14.65 3.63
CA ARG A 437 -0.35 -13.29 3.11
C ARG A 437 1.05 -13.07 2.53
N HIS A 438 1.97 -13.96 2.88
CA HIS A 438 3.37 -13.94 2.45
C HIS A 438 3.72 -15.08 1.48
N ALA A 439 2.75 -15.93 1.14
CA ALA A 439 2.96 -17.07 0.26
C ALA A 439 3.03 -16.64 -1.22
N LEU A 440 3.95 -17.22 -1.97
CA LEU A 440 4.00 -17.08 -3.43
C LEU A 440 2.83 -17.78 -4.12
N ALA A 441 2.43 -18.93 -3.59
CA ALA A 441 1.31 -19.72 -4.07
C ALA A 441 0.75 -20.60 -2.95
N ILE A 442 -0.54 -20.93 -3.04
CA ILE A 442 -1.28 -21.74 -2.08
C ILE A 442 -2.06 -22.80 -2.84
N SER A 443 -1.98 -24.05 -2.37
CA SER A 443 -2.79 -25.16 -2.88
C SER A 443 -4.11 -25.22 -2.11
N THR A 444 -5.24 -25.17 -2.82
CA THR A 444 -6.59 -25.33 -2.28
C THR A 444 -7.30 -26.51 -2.95
N PRO A 445 -8.43 -27.00 -2.40
CA PRO A 445 -9.23 -28.02 -3.07
C PRO A 445 -9.71 -27.62 -4.48
N GLU A 446 -9.89 -26.32 -4.73
CA GLU A 446 -10.37 -25.75 -5.99
C GLU A 446 -9.25 -25.48 -7.01
N GLY A 447 -7.99 -25.45 -6.59
CA GLY A 447 -6.86 -25.22 -7.47
C GLY A 447 -5.66 -24.59 -6.77
N VAL A 448 -4.85 -23.85 -7.52
CA VAL A 448 -3.69 -23.14 -6.99
C VAL A 448 -3.94 -21.64 -7.09
N ILE A 449 -3.88 -20.96 -5.96
CA ILE A 449 -3.93 -19.50 -5.88
C ILE A 449 -2.49 -19.00 -5.93
N ALA A 450 -2.14 -18.24 -6.96
CA ALA A 450 -0.78 -17.76 -7.20
C ALA A 450 -0.81 -16.32 -7.73
N PRO A 451 -0.96 -15.31 -6.87
CA PRO A 451 -0.93 -13.91 -7.28
C PRO A 451 0.47 -13.54 -7.83
N PRO A 452 0.58 -12.52 -8.72
CA PRO A 452 1.89 -12.05 -9.19
C PRO A 452 2.77 -11.60 -8.01
N PRO A 453 3.94 -12.23 -7.80
CA PRO A 453 4.82 -11.86 -6.71
C PRO A 453 5.73 -10.68 -7.09
N ALA A 454 6.37 -10.09 -6.07
CA ALA A 454 7.52 -9.22 -6.26
C ALA A 454 8.63 -9.99 -7.00
N ARG A 455 9.21 -9.39 -8.06
CA ARG A 455 10.12 -10.12 -8.96
C ARG A 455 11.06 -9.23 -9.77
N LEU A 456 12.13 -9.83 -10.29
CA LEU A 456 13.13 -9.22 -11.18
C LEU A 456 13.28 -10.03 -12.46
N LEU A 457 13.72 -9.37 -13.54
CA LEU A 457 14.07 -9.96 -14.84
C LEU A 457 13.03 -10.97 -15.33
N ALA A 458 11.77 -10.52 -15.34
CA ALA A 458 10.60 -11.34 -15.59
C ALA A 458 9.65 -10.65 -16.57
N PRO A 459 8.63 -11.36 -17.08
CA PRO A 459 7.47 -10.71 -17.68
C PRO A 459 6.82 -9.75 -16.67
N ALA A 460 6.55 -8.53 -17.12
CA ALA A 460 5.85 -7.51 -16.35
C ALA A 460 4.36 -7.85 -16.20
N SER A 461 3.69 -7.30 -15.19
CA SER A 461 2.23 -7.35 -15.12
C SER A 461 1.64 -6.33 -16.12
N GLY A 462 0.52 -6.69 -16.76
CA GLY A 462 -0.15 -5.84 -17.74
C GLY A 462 0.61 -5.67 -19.07
N GLU A 463 0.10 -4.78 -19.92
CA GLU A 463 0.74 -4.39 -21.17
C GLU A 463 1.74 -3.27 -20.90
N ALA A 464 3.00 -3.46 -21.29
CA ALA A 464 4.04 -2.46 -21.15
C ALA A 464 4.80 -2.30 -22.47
N ASP A 465 4.63 -1.16 -23.14
CA ASP A 465 5.36 -0.80 -24.36
C ASP A 465 6.89 -0.91 -24.18
N LEU A 466 7.36 -0.66 -22.95
CA LEU A 466 8.77 -0.77 -22.59
C LEU A 466 9.31 -2.20 -22.72
N ALA A 467 8.49 -3.24 -22.62
CA ALA A 467 8.95 -4.63 -22.67
C ALA A 467 9.61 -5.02 -24.01
N ALA A 468 9.37 -4.25 -25.08
CA ALA A 468 10.04 -4.45 -26.37
C ALA A 468 11.52 -3.98 -26.38
N THR A 469 11.91 -3.11 -25.44
CA THR A 469 13.22 -2.41 -25.44
C THR A 469 13.94 -2.45 -24.10
N HIS A 470 13.22 -2.74 -23.01
CA HIS A 470 13.70 -2.74 -21.65
C HIS A 470 13.44 -4.09 -20.99
N LEU A 471 14.30 -4.40 -20.02
CA LEU A 471 14.10 -5.46 -19.04
C LEU A 471 13.31 -4.88 -17.87
N LEU A 472 12.37 -5.66 -17.34
CA LEU A 472 11.79 -5.40 -16.04
C LEU A 472 12.87 -5.67 -14.98
N LEU A 473 13.47 -4.60 -14.45
CA LEU A 473 14.48 -4.70 -13.41
C LEU A 473 13.84 -5.19 -12.11
N LEU A 474 12.69 -4.62 -11.74
CA LEU A 474 11.95 -4.96 -10.53
C LEU A 474 10.48 -4.65 -10.72
N GLU A 475 9.60 -5.50 -10.22
CA GLU A 475 8.19 -5.19 -9.99
C GLU A 475 7.83 -5.47 -8.53
N LEU A 476 7.17 -4.51 -7.90
CA LEU A 476 6.61 -4.62 -6.55
C LEU A 476 5.10 -4.45 -6.60
N PRO A 477 4.31 -5.52 -6.33
CA PRO A 477 2.87 -5.41 -6.21
C PRO A 477 2.49 -4.74 -4.89
N ASP A 478 1.24 -4.29 -4.82
CA ASP A 478 0.57 -3.97 -3.55
C ASP A 478 0.68 -5.17 -2.59
N ASN A 479 1.16 -4.89 -1.39
CA ASN A 479 1.28 -5.87 -0.32
C ASN A 479 1.11 -5.16 1.04
N PRO A 480 -0.12 -5.11 1.58
CA PRO A 480 -0.41 -4.48 2.85
C PRO A 480 0.39 -5.05 4.03
N ALA A 481 0.76 -6.34 3.99
CA ALA A 481 1.58 -6.96 5.04
C ALA A 481 3.00 -6.38 5.11
N LEU A 482 3.52 -5.87 3.99
CA LEU A 482 4.78 -5.13 3.91
C LEU A 482 4.59 -3.61 4.01
N GLY A 483 3.35 -3.17 4.19
CA GLY A 483 3.00 -1.76 4.08
C GLY A 483 3.22 -1.19 2.69
N HIS A 484 3.17 -1.99 1.63
CA HIS A 484 3.23 -1.53 0.24
C HIS A 484 1.83 -1.22 -0.27
N HIS A 485 1.51 0.07 -0.39
CA HIS A 485 0.26 0.57 -0.95
C HIS A 485 0.56 1.48 -2.15
N PHE A 486 0.23 1.04 -3.36
CA PHE A 486 0.47 1.73 -4.63
C PHE A 486 -0.82 1.97 -5.42
N GLY A 487 -1.99 1.78 -4.80
CA GLY A 487 -3.29 2.19 -5.35
C GLY A 487 -3.97 1.12 -6.21
N GLY A 488 -3.74 -0.16 -5.91
CA GLY A 488 -4.41 -1.30 -6.57
C GLY A 488 -3.61 -1.95 -7.70
N GLY A 489 -2.33 -1.61 -7.85
CA GLY A 489 -1.47 -2.08 -8.94
C GLY A 489 -0.10 -2.52 -8.46
N ALA A 490 0.88 -2.44 -9.36
CA ALA A 490 2.29 -2.68 -9.08
C ALA A 490 3.14 -1.51 -9.55
N LEU A 491 4.25 -1.25 -8.84
CA LEU A 491 5.31 -0.38 -9.33
C LEU A 491 6.33 -1.20 -10.10
N GLN A 492 6.71 -0.72 -11.27
CA GLN A 492 7.65 -1.38 -12.17
C GLN A 492 8.84 -0.47 -12.44
N TRP A 493 10.04 -1.03 -12.32
CA TRP A 493 11.29 -0.38 -12.69
C TRP A 493 11.87 -1.07 -13.91
N TRP A 494 12.25 -0.28 -14.91
CA TRP A 494 12.68 -0.74 -16.23
C TRP A 494 14.09 -0.24 -16.52
N ILE A 495 14.89 -1.06 -17.19
CA ILE A 495 16.25 -0.70 -17.59
C ILE A 495 16.58 -1.33 -18.95
N THR A 496 17.33 -0.66 -19.81
CA THR A 496 17.80 -1.27 -21.05
C THR A 496 18.84 -2.36 -20.75
N PRO A 497 19.00 -3.39 -21.60
CA PRO A 497 20.06 -4.37 -21.42
C PRO A 497 21.46 -3.76 -21.35
N ASP A 498 21.74 -2.75 -22.18
CA ASP A 498 23.04 -2.08 -22.23
C ASP A 498 23.30 -1.27 -20.96
N ASP A 499 22.31 -0.51 -20.48
CA ASP A 499 22.45 0.26 -19.23
C ASP A 499 22.62 -0.67 -18.02
N LEU A 500 21.97 -1.85 -18.00
CA LEU A 500 22.18 -2.83 -16.94
C LEU A 500 23.59 -3.41 -16.98
N ALA A 501 24.10 -3.77 -18.17
CA ALA A 501 25.47 -4.25 -18.35
C ALA A 501 26.52 -3.21 -17.90
N ASP A 502 26.28 -1.94 -18.24
CA ASP A 502 27.14 -0.81 -17.89
C ASP A 502 26.88 -0.26 -16.47
N ARG A 503 25.96 -0.86 -15.72
CA ARG A 503 25.59 -0.50 -14.34
C ARG A 503 25.07 0.94 -14.19
N ARG A 504 24.39 1.45 -15.23
CA ARG A 504 23.79 2.78 -15.29
C ARG A 504 22.40 2.80 -14.66
N PHE A 505 22.34 2.53 -13.35
CA PHE A 505 21.07 2.50 -12.61
C PHE A 505 20.39 3.88 -12.51
N ASP A 506 21.08 4.97 -12.86
CA ASP A 506 20.50 6.29 -13.05
C ASP A 506 19.59 6.39 -14.29
N ALA A 507 19.69 5.45 -15.24
CA ALA A 507 18.83 5.36 -16.43
C ALA A 507 17.55 4.56 -16.20
N VAL A 508 17.32 4.04 -14.99
CA VAL A 508 16.10 3.29 -14.66
C VAL A 508 14.87 4.18 -14.81
N MET A 509 13.83 3.64 -15.44
CA MET A 509 12.52 4.27 -15.57
C MET A 509 11.51 3.59 -14.64
N MET A 510 10.52 4.33 -14.14
CA MET A 510 9.45 3.77 -13.32
C MET A 510 8.08 3.94 -13.99
N THR A 511 7.26 2.90 -13.95
CA THR A 511 5.86 2.91 -14.39
C THR A 511 4.95 2.28 -13.31
N ARG A 512 3.64 2.42 -13.49
CA ARG A 512 2.62 1.78 -12.65
C ARG A 512 1.60 1.07 -13.56
N THR A 513 1.10 -0.07 -13.10
CA THR A 513 0.02 -0.83 -13.76
C THR A 513 -1.35 -0.47 -13.23
#